data_AF-A0A7Y4SZT3-F1
#
_entry.id   AF-A0A7Y4SZT3-F1
#
_cell.length_a   1.000
_cell.length_b   1.000
_cell.length_c   1.000
_cell.angle_alpha   90.00
_cell.angle_beta   90.00
_cell.angle_gamma   90.00
#
_symmetry.space_group_name_H-M   'P 1'
#
loop_
_entity.id
_entity.type
_entity.pdbx_description
1 polymer ?
#
loop_
_entity_poly.entity_id
_entity_poly.type
_entity_poly.pdbx_seq_one_letter_code
_entity_poly.pdbx_strand_id
1 'polypeptide(L)'
;MKPLHGAPALSVVLVPFAASLAACFACKPDGTSSVPTSAARPSATLPAVALAPESPRASGPVYVPELLAEGLAAPQGYALLSELCTRAPHRLAGSEGAARAVEWGREAMQRLGFENVRLEPVLVPHWERGTLEELVVVEPAAHSGARLAS
;
A
#
# COMPACT_ATOMS: atom_id res chain seq x y z
N MET A 1 -8.44 -0.57 26.44
CA MET A 1 -7.63 -0.09 25.31
C MET A 1 -6.80 1.09 25.80
N LYS A 2 -5.49 0.90 25.97
CA LYS A 2 -4.55 1.95 26.39
C LYS A 2 -4.04 2.66 25.14
N PRO A 3 -4.23 3.99 24.96
CA PRO A 3 -3.56 4.72 23.91
C PRO A 3 -2.12 5.03 24.37
N LEU A 4 -1.13 4.45 23.70
CA LEU A 4 0.26 4.90 23.84
C LEU A 4 0.44 6.14 22.97
N HIS A 5 0.48 7.30 23.61
CA HIS A 5 1.03 8.52 23.03
C HIS A 5 2.56 8.41 23.04
N GLY A 6 3.19 8.53 21.87
CA GLY A 6 4.64 8.60 21.69
C GLY A 6 4.98 9.70 20.68
N ALA A 7 5.62 10.74 21.19
CA ALA A 7 5.85 12.05 20.58
C ALA A 7 7.01 12.08 19.55
N PRO A 8 7.22 13.22 18.84
CA PRO A 8 7.77 13.30 17.48
C PRO A 8 9.26 13.71 17.40
N ALA A 9 9.95 13.38 16.31
CA ALA A 9 11.15 14.10 15.87
C ALA A 9 11.58 13.75 14.43
N LEU A 10 11.53 14.76 13.54
CA LEU A 10 12.56 15.16 12.57
C LEU A 10 11.88 15.93 11.42
N SER A 11 11.52 17.17 11.73
CA SER A 11 11.20 18.20 10.76
C SER A 11 12.39 19.15 10.64
N VAL A 12 13.12 19.05 9.54
CA VAL A 12 13.94 20.16 9.02
C VAL A 12 13.52 20.36 7.58
N VAL A 13 12.60 21.28 7.37
CA VAL A 13 12.33 21.89 6.07
C VAL A 13 12.55 23.38 6.24
N LEU A 14 13.60 23.88 5.60
CA LEU A 14 13.83 25.29 5.39
C LEU A 14 14.15 25.50 3.90
N VAL A 15 13.15 25.92 3.12
CA VAL A 15 13.31 26.96 2.11
C VAL A 15 11.97 27.70 1.98
N PRO A 16 11.93 29.05 2.10
CA PRO A 16 10.72 29.84 1.99
C PRO A 16 10.48 30.26 0.53
N PHE A 17 9.23 30.25 0.08
CA PHE A 17 8.81 31.13 -1.02
C PHE A 17 7.44 31.72 -0.71
N ALA A 18 7.40 33.04 -0.72
CA ALA A 18 6.37 33.87 -0.15
C ALA A 18 5.16 34.04 -1.07
N ALA A 19 4.00 34.18 -0.40
CA ALA A 19 2.90 35.10 -0.68
C ALA A 19 2.21 35.08 -2.06
N SER A 20 0.90 34.82 -2.04
CA SER A 20 -0.05 35.85 -2.49
C SER A 20 -1.42 35.64 -1.84
N LEU A 21 -1.88 36.70 -1.16
CA LEU A 21 -3.20 36.85 -0.54
C LEU A 21 -4.29 36.97 -1.61
N ALA A 22 -5.46 36.40 -1.34
CA ALA A 22 -6.74 37.08 -1.55
C ALA A 22 -7.81 36.44 -0.68
N ALA A 23 -8.17 37.13 0.40
CA ALA A 23 -9.35 36.86 1.20
C ALA A 23 -10.59 37.40 0.49
N CYS A 24 -11.67 36.62 0.47
CA CYS A 24 -13.02 37.15 0.32
C CYS A 24 -13.90 36.61 1.44
N PHE A 25 -14.69 37.54 1.96
CA PHE A 25 -15.44 37.55 3.20
C PHE A 25 -16.65 36.60 3.20
N ALA A 26 -16.92 36.08 4.39
CA ALA A 26 -18.22 35.97 5.06
C ALA A 26 -19.45 35.37 4.34
N CYS A 27 -19.99 34.31 4.94
CA CYS A 27 -21.41 34.23 5.28
C CYS A 27 -21.60 33.19 6.39
N LYS A 28 -22.07 33.60 7.57
CA LYS A 28 -22.75 32.69 8.50
C LYS A 28 -24.23 33.02 8.40
N PRO A 29 -25.09 32.00 8.37
CA PRO A 29 -26.09 31.97 9.41
C PRO A 29 -26.30 30.57 10.01
N ASP A 30 -26.84 30.63 11.21
CA ASP A 30 -27.23 29.53 12.09
C ASP A 30 -28.32 28.64 11.50
N GLY A 31 -28.47 27.44 12.05
CA GLY A 31 -29.69 26.66 11.82
C GLY A 31 -29.51 25.16 11.95
N THR A 32 -29.86 24.67 13.13
CA THR A 32 -30.43 23.34 13.39
C THR A 32 -31.11 22.68 12.19
N SER A 33 -30.88 21.40 11.96
CA SER A 33 -31.95 20.37 12.00
C SER A 33 -31.54 19.06 11.33
N SER A 34 -31.98 17.97 11.99
CA SER A 34 -32.40 16.68 11.43
C SER A 34 -31.54 16.02 10.35
N VAL A 35 -30.96 14.87 10.70
CA VAL A 35 -30.56 13.85 9.72
C VAL A 35 -31.84 13.12 9.26
N PRO A 36 -32.28 13.22 8.00
CA PRO A 36 -33.25 12.28 7.48
C PRO A 36 -32.56 10.98 7.08
N THR A 37 -33.07 9.91 7.65
CA THR A 37 -32.97 8.52 7.20
C THR A 37 -33.38 8.39 5.73
N SER A 38 -32.58 7.62 4.98
CA SER A 38 -32.95 6.74 3.86
C SER A 38 -33.96 7.24 2.82
N ALA A 39 -33.50 7.54 1.59
CA ALA A 39 -34.00 6.92 0.36
C ALA A 39 -33.33 7.48 -0.91
N ALA A 40 -33.24 6.62 -1.93
CA ALA A 40 -33.02 6.89 -3.37
C ALA A 40 -31.61 7.29 -3.83
N ARG A 41 -30.96 6.39 -4.60
CA ARG A 41 -29.80 6.71 -5.44
C ARG A 41 -30.24 7.67 -6.56
N PRO A 42 -29.71 8.89 -6.67
CA PRO A 42 -29.87 9.66 -7.90
C PRO A 42 -28.99 9.02 -8.99
N SER A 43 -29.59 8.75 -10.16
CA SER A 43 -28.82 8.49 -11.39
C SER A 43 -27.92 9.69 -11.66
N ALA A 44 -26.63 9.53 -11.41
CA ALA A 44 -25.62 10.53 -11.73
C ALA A 44 -25.42 10.56 -13.25
N THR A 45 -26.03 11.53 -13.93
CA THR A 45 -25.54 11.97 -15.24
C THR A 45 -24.23 12.71 -14.99
N LEU A 46 -23.11 12.05 -15.23
CA LEU A 46 -21.79 12.67 -15.16
C LEU A 46 -21.63 13.64 -16.36
N PRO A 47 -21.09 14.86 -16.17
CA PRO A 47 -20.74 15.73 -17.27
C PRO A 47 -19.60 15.11 -18.08
N ALA A 48 -19.71 15.16 -19.41
CA ALA A 48 -18.68 14.71 -20.32
C ALA A 48 -17.40 15.53 -20.11
N VAL A 49 -16.38 14.89 -19.53
CA VAL A 49 -15.02 15.43 -19.49
C VAL A 49 -14.57 15.65 -20.93
N ALA A 50 -14.36 16.91 -21.30
CA ALA A 50 -13.73 17.27 -22.56
C ALA A 50 -12.30 16.71 -22.54
N LEU A 51 -12.03 15.72 -23.39
CA LEU A 51 -10.72 15.12 -23.56
C LEU A 51 -9.78 16.20 -24.12
N ALA A 52 -8.87 16.69 -23.28
CA ALA A 52 -7.75 17.51 -23.76
C ALA A 52 -7.03 16.73 -24.89
N PRO A 53 -6.56 17.41 -25.96
CA PRO A 53 -5.89 16.73 -27.07
C PRO A 53 -4.66 16.00 -26.52
N GLU A 54 -4.68 14.67 -26.66
CA GLU A 54 -3.58 13.81 -26.27
C GLU A 54 -2.35 14.21 -27.09
N SER A 55 -1.32 14.73 -26.42
CA SER A 55 0.02 14.88 -27.00
C SER A 55 0.40 13.56 -27.68
N PRO A 56 1.12 13.53 -28.81
CA PRO A 56 1.51 12.28 -29.45
C PRO A 56 2.44 11.52 -28.51
N ARG A 57 1.85 10.68 -27.65
CA ARG A 57 2.59 9.77 -26.81
C ARG A 57 3.17 8.75 -27.78
N ALA A 58 4.47 8.80 -28.03
CA ALA A 58 5.18 7.63 -28.53
C ALA A 58 5.10 6.57 -27.42
N SER A 59 3.97 5.88 -27.31
CA SER A 59 3.63 5.14 -26.10
C SER A 59 3.02 3.79 -26.43
N GLY A 60 3.87 2.93 -26.96
CA GLY A 60 3.81 1.50 -26.71
C GLY A 60 5.10 1.05 -26.04
N PRO A 61 5.11 -0.05 -25.27
CA PRO A 61 6.37 -0.63 -24.82
C PRO A 61 7.22 -0.95 -26.05
N VAL A 62 8.48 -0.52 -26.03
CA VAL A 62 9.46 -0.97 -27.03
C VAL A 62 9.63 -2.47 -26.81
N TYR A 63 9.18 -3.28 -27.77
CA TYR A 63 9.36 -4.72 -27.70
C TYR A 63 10.77 -5.07 -28.16
N VAL A 64 11.57 -5.60 -27.23
CA VAL A 64 12.94 -6.05 -27.47
C VAL A 64 13.01 -7.56 -27.19
N PRO A 65 13.05 -8.42 -28.21
CA PRO A 65 12.98 -9.87 -28.03
C PRO A 65 14.19 -10.44 -27.28
N GLU A 66 15.35 -9.78 -27.32
CA GLU A 66 16.53 -10.23 -26.57
C GLU A 66 16.32 -10.18 -25.05
N LEU A 67 15.64 -9.15 -24.54
CA LEU A 67 15.33 -9.04 -23.11
C LEU A 67 14.41 -10.17 -22.64
N LEU A 68 13.47 -10.57 -23.50
CA LEU A 68 12.59 -11.71 -23.21
C LEU A 68 13.38 -13.01 -23.17
N ALA A 69 14.25 -13.23 -24.16
CA ALA A 69 15.09 -14.43 -24.22
C ALA A 69 16.00 -14.54 -22.99
N GLU A 70 16.67 -13.44 -22.59
CA GLU A 70 17.54 -13.41 -21.42
C GLU A 70 16.74 -13.61 -20.12
N GLY A 71 15.60 -12.93 -19.97
CA GLY A 71 14.76 -13.04 -18.78
C GLY A 71 14.20 -14.44 -18.55
N LEU A 72 13.99 -15.22 -19.61
CA LEU A 72 13.56 -16.62 -19.52
C LEU A 72 14.73 -17.59 -19.28
N ALA A 73 15.95 -17.25 -19.72
CA ALA A 73 17.14 -18.08 -19.55
C ALA A 73 17.79 -17.92 -18.17
N ALA A 74 17.80 -16.72 -17.60
CA ALA A 74 18.53 -16.42 -16.37
C ALA A 74 17.76 -16.80 -15.08
N PRO A 75 18.37 -17.57 -14.14
CA PRO A 75 17.72 -17.98 -12.89
C PRO A 75 17.72 -16.90 -11.79
N GLN A 76 18.21 -15.70 -12.09
CA GLN A 76 18.45 -14.63 -11.12
C GLN A 76 17.20 -14.23 -10.32
N GLY A 77 16.02 -14.22 -10.95
CA GLY A 77 14.77 -13.85 -10.28
C GLY A 77 14.40 -14.85 -9.17
N TYR A 78 14.63 -16.14 -9.41
CA TYR A 78 14.39 -17.18 -8.40
C TYR A 78 15.41 -17.08 -7.26
N ALA A 79 16.68 -16.83 -7.56
CA ALA A 79 17.71 -16.65 -6.55
C ALA A 79 17.40 -15.48 -5.60
N LEU A 80 16.97 -14.33 -6.15
CA LEU A 80 16.55 -13.17 -5.36
C LEU A 80 15.33 -13.48 -4.49
N LEU A 81 14.32 -14.18 -5.03
CA LEU A 81 13.15 -14.61 -4.26
C LEU A 81 13.53 -15.56 -3.11
N SER A 82 14.43 -16.50 -3.37
CA SER A 82 14.93 -17.44 -2.35
C SER A 82 15.68 -16.70 -1.23
N GLU A 83 16.54 -15.74 -1.60
CA GLU A 83 17.25 -14.90 -0.63
C GLU A 83 16.27 -14.08 0.23
N LEU A 84 15.27 -13.44 -0.39
CA LEU A 84 14.25 -12.67 0.31
C LEU A 84 13.47 -13.54 1.31
N CYS A 85 13.03 -14.72 0.90
CA CYS A 85 12.27 -15.63 1.77
C CYS A 85 13.11 -16.13 2.95
N THR A 86 14.43 -16.29 2.76
CA THR A 86 15.35 -16.72 3.82
C THR A 86 15.68 -15.59 4.79
N ARG A 87 15.92 -14.37 4.28
CA ARG A 87 16.34 -13.22 5.11
C ARG A 87 15.17 -12.51 5.79
N ALA A 88 14.01 -12.42 5.13
CA ALA A 88 12.83 -11.71 5.63
C ALA A 88 11.54 -12.57 5.52
N PRO A 89 11.40 -13.60 6.39
CA PRO A 89 10.16 -14.35 6.50
C PRO A 89 9.08 -13.52 7.21
N HIS A 90 7.81 -13.93 7.02
CA HIS A 90 6.63 -13.36 7.72
C HIS A 90 6.45 -11.84 7.56
N ARG A 91 6.43 -11.38 6.31
CA ARG A 91 6.35 -9.97 5.89
C ARG A 91 4.93 -9.38 5.82
N LEU A 92 4.12 -9.59 6.85
CA LEU A 92 2.83 -8.89 6.99
C LEU A 92 3.06 -7.39 7.18
N ALA A 93 2.24 -6.54 6.55
CA ALA A 93 2.38 -5.09 6.67
C ALA A 93 2.29 -4.63 8.13
N GLY A 94 3.19 -3.74 8.54
CA GLY A 94 3.31 -3.28 9.94
C GLY A 94 4.13 -4.20 10.85
N SER A 95 4.45 -5.43 10.42
CA SER A 95 5.30 -6.34 11.20
C SER A 95 6.79 -6.05 11.06
N GLU A 96 7.59 -6.54 12.01
CA GLU A 96 9.07 -6.49 11.91
C GLU A 96 9.61 -7.22 10.68
N GLY A 97 8.93 -8.29 10.24
CA GLY A 97 9.27 -9.02 9.03
C GLY A 97 9.15 -8.16 7.78
N ALA A 98 8.14 -7.31 7.70
CA ALA A 98 7.99 -6.36 6.60
C ALA A 98 9.07 -5.26 6.62
N ALA A 99 9.42 -4.73 7.80
CA ALA A 99 10.51 -3.75 7.92
C ALA A 99 11.85 -4.32 7.42
N ARG A 100 12.17 -5.56 7.77
CA ARG A 100 13.36 -6.26 7.25
C ARG A 100 13.30 -6.48 5.74
N ALA A 101 12.13 -6.78 5.19
CA ALA A 101 11.95 -6.97 3.75
C ALA A 101 12.16 -5.66 2.96
N VAL A 102 11.71 -4.52 3.51
CA VAL A 102 11.93 -3.19 2.91
C VAL A 102 13.42 -2.88 2.87
N GLU A 103 14.13 -3.11 3.97
CA GLU A 103 15.57 -2.86 4.05
C GLU A 103 16.36 -3.80 3.11
N TRP A 104 15.99 -5.07 3.07
CA TRP A 104 16.53 -6.01 2.09
C TRP A 104 16.30 -5.54 0.65
N GLY A 105 15.11 -5.01 0.34
CA GLY A 105 14.80 -4.49 -0.99
C GLY A 105 15.71 -3.33 -1.38
N ARG A 106 15.96 -2.41 -0.45
CA ARG A 106 16.91 -1.30 -0.62
C ARG A 106 18.31 -1.82 -0.93
N GLU A 107 18.81 -2.76 -0.13
CA GLU A 107 20.13 -3.37 -0.32
C GLU A 107 20.25 -4.13 -1.65
N ALA A 108 19.22 -4.92 -1.99
CA ALA A 108 19.19 -5.69 -3.23
C ALA A 108 19.23 -4.76 -4.45
N MET A 109 18.45 -3.67 -4.43
CA MET A 109 18.46 -2.69 -5.51
C MET A 109 19.81 -1.98 -5.65
N GLN A 110 20.47 -1.64 -4.53
CA GLN A 110 21.80 -1.04 -4.55
C GLN A 110 22.86 -2.01 -5.08
N ARG A 111 22.81 -3.28 -4.66
CA ARG A 111 23.71 -4.34 -5.13
C ARG A 111 23.57 -4.62 -6.62
N LEU A 112 22.36 -4.50 -7.17
CA LEU A 112 22.09 -4.65 -8.60
C LEU A 112 22.50 -3.43 -9.43
N GLY A 113 22.94 -2.33 -8.79
CA GLY A 113 23.45 -1.15 -9.48
C GLY A 113 22.36 -0.22 -10.02
N PHE A 114 21.15 -0.24 -9.47
CA PHE A 114 20.11 0.71 -9.85
C PHE A 114 20.45 2.14 -9.41
N GLU A 115 20.10 3.10 -10.25
CA GLU A 115 20.23 4.52 -9.94
C GLU A 115 19.02 5.00 -9.10
N ASN A 116 19.25 5.94 -8.18
CA ASN A 116 18.20 6.63 -7.41
C ASN A 116 17.35 5.72 -6.48
N VAL A 117 18.01 4.87 -5.68
CA VAL A 117 17.34 4.04 -4.67
C VAL A 117 17.02 4.85 -3.42
N ARG A 118 15.73 4.99 -3.08
CA ARG A 118 15.24 5.68 -1.88
C ARG A 118 14.03 4.94 -1.28
N LEU A 119 13.78 5.17 0.01
CA LEU A 119 12.59 4.67 0.70
C LEU A 119 11.56 5.81 0.81
N GLU A 120 10.31 5.48 0.52
CA GLU A 120 9.19 6.41 0.63
C GLU A 120 8.33 6.02 1.85
N PRO A 121 8.02 6.95 2.77
CA PRO A 121 7.25 6.63 3.96
C PRO A 121 5.78 6.38 3.60
N VAL A 122 5.23 5.26 4.07
CA VAL A 122 3.82 4.88 3.88
C VAL A 122 3.21 4.52 5.24
N LEU A 123 2.03 5.08 5.51
CA LEU A 123 1.25 4.73 6.70
C LEU A 123 0.42 3.48 6.42
N VAL A 124 0.65 2.43 7.20
CA VAL A 124 -0.10 1.16 7.11
C VAL A 124 -0.75 0.83 8.45
N PRO A 125 -1.96 0.23 8.45
CA PRO A 125 -2.54 -0.30 9.67
C PRO A 125 -1.72 -1.51 10.16
N HIS A 126 -1.59 -1.65 11.47
CA HIS A 126 -0.94 -2.79 12.10
C HIS A 126 -1.99 -3.83 12.49
N TRP A 127 -1.90 -5.02 11.91
CA TRP A 127 -2.80 -6.13 12.23
C TRP A 127 -2.02 -7.28 12.85
N GLU A 128 -2.41 -7.65 14.06
CA GLU A 128 -1.89 -8.81 14.77
C GLU A 128 -2.99 -9.85 14.85
N ARG A 129 -2.64 -11.10 14.53
CA ARG A 129 -3.53 -12.23 14.77
C ARG A 129 -3.73 -12.35 16.27
N GLY A 130 -4.96 -12.56 16.71
CA GLY A 130 -5.29 -12.82 18.10
C GLY A 130 -4.84 -14.20 18.56
N THR A 131 -5.58 -14.77 19.51
CA THR A 131 -5.33 -16.14 20.01
C THR A 131 -5.41 -17.16 18.88
N LEU A 132 -4.69 -18.27 19.05
CA LEU A 132 -4.76 -19.44 18.18
C LEU A 132 -6.21 -19.89 18.01
N GLU A 133 -6.65 -19.97 16.76
CA GLU A 133 -7.99 -20.44 16.41
C GLU A 133 -7.94 -21.98 16.30
N GLU A 134 -8.77 -22.67 17.08
CA GLU A 134 -8.88 -24.13 17.05
C GLU A 134 -10.19 -24.53 16.36
N LEU A 135 -10.09 -25.38 15.34
CA LEU A 135 -11.25 -25.95 14.65
C LEU A 135 -11.35 -27.44 14.97
N VAL A 136 -12.58 -27.89 15.27
CA VAL A 136 -12.89 -29.29 15.50
C VAL A 136 -13.96 -29.71 14.49
N VAL A 137 -13.70 -30.81 13.77
CA VAL A 137 -14.68 -31.41 12.87
C VAL A 137 -15.80 -32.02 13.71
N VAL A 138 -17.03 -31.56 13.51
CA VAL A 138 -18.21 -32.08 14.24
C VAL A 138 -18.82 -33.27 13.48
N GLU A 139 -18.95 -33.16 12.16
CA GLU A 139 -19.50 -34.19 11.26
C GLU A 139 -18.75 -34.23 9.92
N PRO A 140 -18.75 -35.38 9.18
CA PRO A 140 -19.41 -36.67 9.48
C PRO A 140 -18.72 -37.47 10.59
N ALA A 141 -19.44 -38.42 11.21
CA ALA A 141 -18.95 -39.24 12.33
C ALA A 141 -17.58 -39.89 12.09
N ALA A 142 -17.28 -40.25 10.83
CA ALA A 142 -16.00 -40.83 10.43
C ALA A 142 -14.77 -39.94 10.73
N HIS A 143 -14.95 -38.62 10.78
CA HIS A 143 -13.88 -37.65 11.04
C HIS A 143 -14.18 -36.74 12.24
N SER A 144 -15.22 -37.07 13.02
CA SER A 144 -15.63 -36.28 14.19
C SER A 144 -14.52 -36.26 15.25
N GLY A 145 -14.23 -35.08 15.80
CA GLY A 145 -13.16 -34.88 16.77
C GLY A 145 -11.78 -34.61 16.17
N ALA A 146 -11.62 -34.66 14.84
CA ALA A 146 -10.38 -34.25 14.19
C ALA A 146 -10.12 -32.76 14.46
N ARG A 147 -8.95 -32.46 15.05
CA ARG A 147 -8.53 -31.09 15.36
C ARG A 147 -7.66 -30.55 14.25
N LEU A 148 -8.03 -29.38 13.75
CA LEU A 148 -7.25 -28.62 12.80
C LEU A 148 -6.87 -27.32 13.51
N ALA A 149 -5.60 -27.23 13.92
CA ALA A 149 -5.02 -25.99 14.43
C ALA A 149 -4.25 -25.32 13.29
N SER A 150 -4.39 -24.00 13.16
CA SER A 150 -3.68 -23.15 12.19
C SER A 150 -2.60 -22.31 12.85
#